data_AF-A0A396RU28-F1
#
_entry.id   AF-A0A396RU28-F1
#
_cell.length_a   1.000
_cell.length_b   1.000
_cell.length_c   1.000
_cell.angle_alpha   90.00
_cell.angle_beta   90.00
_cell.angle_gamma   90.00
#
_symmetry.space_group_name_H-M   'P 1'
#
loop_
_entity.id
_entity.type
_entity.pdbx_description
1 polymer ?
#
loop_
_entity_poly.entity_id
_entity_poly.type
_entity_poly.pdbx_seq_one_letter_code
_entity_poly.pdbx_strand_id
1 'polypeptide(L)'
;MVGLGEAFTFARPIAAQHRNASGIRVTAPAGSPRFDHDESGVPLGLLVELGPALGQGDRVRLAAPVTQPGPMTVLHAVLRGGAVDRRAIYTRDASATIDRCLAQTGRHQVIAALPGFVQPREGRVRAKGEWWRLASVLVDGAGAAIGVGGGRALIEG
;
A
#
# COMPACT_ATOMS: atom_id res chain seq x y z
N MET A 1 12.67 10.09 -12.65
CA MET A 1 12.41 9.56 -11.29
C MET A 1 11.23 10.38 -10.77
N VAL A 2 10.04 9.80 -10.73
CA VAL A 2 8.82 10.50 -10.27
C VAL A 2 9.01 10.84 -8.80
N GLY A 3 8.91 12.12 -8.44
CA GLY A 3 9.03 12.53 -7.04
C GLY A 3 7.92 11.87 -6.22
N LEU A 4 8.19 11.45 -4.98
CA LEU A 4 7.17 10.79 -4.14
C LEU A 4 5.88 11.62 -3.98
N GLY A 5 5.98 12.96 -4.08
CA GLY A 5 4.83 13.88 -4.06
C GLY A 5 3.95 13.86 -5.31
N GLU A 6 4.41 13.29 -6.42
CA GLU A 6 3.62 13.15 -7.66
C GLU A 6 2.85 11.82 -7.71
N ALA A 7 3.18 10.85 -6.87
CA ALA A 7 2.59 9.51 -6.92
C ALA A 7 1.23 9.42 -6.21
N PHE A 8 0.99 10.26 -5.20
CA PHE A 8 -0.24 10.23 -4.40
C PHE A 8 -0.65 11.62 -3.94
N THR A 9 -1.95 11.79 -3.71
CA THR A 9 -2.52 12.90 -2.96
C THR A 9 -2.67 12.50 -1.50
N PHE A 10 -2.38 13.43 -0.59
CA PHE A 10 -2.47 13.24 0.85
C PHE A 10 -3.33 14.34 1.45
N ALA A 11 -4.27 13.97 2.31
CA ALA A 11 -5.09 14.93 3.04
C ALA A 11 -5.29 14.47 4.49
N ARG A 12 -4.97 15.36 5.42
CA ARG A 12 -5.30 15.26 6.84
C ARG A 12 -5.77 16.62 7.34
N PRO A 13 -6.90 16.73 8.04
CA PRO A 13 -7.47 18.03 8.40
C PRO A 13 -6.72 18.75 9.53
N ILE A 14 -5.93 18.02 10.32
CA ILE A 14 -5.22 18.55 11.49
C ILE A 14 -3.74 18.21 11.42
N ALA A 15 -2.93 19.02 12.10
CA ALA A 15 -1.52 18.70 12.32
C ALA A 15 -1.37 17.41 13.14
N ALA A 16 -0.30 16.66 12.91
CA ALA A 16 -0.06 15.40 13.62
C ALA A 16 1.42 15.07 13.74
N GLN A 17 1.77 14.33 14.80
CA GLN A 17 3.14 13.94 15.07
C GLN A 17 3.62 12.82 14.14
N HIS A 18 4.93 12.81 13.89
CA HIS A 18 5.70 11.69 13.33
C HIS A 18 7.17 11.85 13.76
N ARG A 19 8.02 10.85 13.53
CA ARG A 19 9.47 10.96 13.69
C ARG A 19 10.12 11.32 12.36
N ASN A 20 10.98 12.33 12.38
CA ASN A 20 11.77 12.75 11.22
C ASN A 20 13.07 11.92 11.08
N ALA A 21 13.87 12.23 10.06
CA ALA A 21 15.14 11.54 9.77
C ALA A 21 16.20 11.62 10.89
N SER A 22 16.02 12.47 11.89
CA SER A 22 16.88 12.52 13.09
C SER A 22 16.33 11.67 14.25
N GLY A 23 15.25 10.91 14.04
CA GLY A 23 14.56 10.12 15.07
C GLY A 23 13.72 10.94 16.06
N ILE A 24 13.65 12.26 15.86
CA ILE A 24 12.96 13.21 16.74
C ILE A 24 11.50 13.31 16.35
N ARG A 25 10.60 13.32 17.35
CA ARG A 25 9.18 13.59 17.14
C ARG A 25 8.96 15.05 16.75
N VAL A 26 8.35 15.26 15.60
CA VAL A 26 7.98 16.57 15.07
C VAL A 26 6.51 16.57 14.64
N THR A 27 5.92 17.75 14.54
CA THR A 27 4.53 17.93 14.10
C THR A 27 4.51 18.31 12.62
N ALA A 28 3.89 17.48 11.79
CA ALA A 28 3.59 17.83 10.40
C ALA A 28 2.32 18.69 10.34
N PRO A 29 2.29 19.76 9.53
CA PRO A 29 1.07 20.55 9.29
C PRO A 29 -0.06 19.71 8.68
N ALA A 30 -1.29 20.25 8.73
CA ALA A 30 -2.42 19.69 8.00
C ALA A 30 -2.08 19.52 6.51
N GLY A 31 -2.57 18.44 5.90
CA GLY A 31 -2.33 18.11 4.49
C GLY A 31 -0.90 17.68 4.14
N SER A 32 0.05 17.70 5.07
CA SER A 32 1.43 17.30 4.80
C SER A 32 1.61 15.79 5.00
N PRO A 33 2.17 15.05 4.02
CA PRO A 33 2.46 13.63 4.19
C PRO A 33 3.51 13.43 5.28
N ARG A 34 3.39 12.31 6.00
CA ARG A 34 4.27 11.97 7.12
C ARG A 34 5.11 10.75 6.76
N PHE A 35 6.39 10.93 6.47
CA PHE A 35 7.34 9.84 6.26
C PHE A 35 8.05 9.55 7.59
N ASP A 36 7.65 8.46 8.24
CA ASP A 36 8.09 8.13 9.59
C ASP A 36 9.44 7.44 9.59
N HIS A 37 10.20 7.65 10.66
CA HIS A 37 11.51 7.03 10.91
C HIS A 37 11.53 6.38 12.30
N ASP A 38 12.48 5.48 12.56
CA ASP A 38 12.71 4.97 13.91
C ASP A 38 13.55 5.94 14.77
N GLU A 39 13.91 5.52 15.98
CA GLU A 39 14.69 6.34 16.92
C GLU A 39 16.13 6.60 16.46
N SER A 40 16.65 5.77 15.55
CA SER A 40 17.96 5.94 14.93
C SER A 40 17.88 6.68 13.59
N GLY A 41 16.70 7.16 13.18
CA GLY A 41 16.51 7.86 11.91
C GLY A 41 16.38 6.93 10.70
N VAL A 42 16.18 5.62 10.89
CA VAL A 42 15.97 4.68 9.77
C VAL A 42 14.55 4.88 9.21
N PRO A 43 14.38 5.04 7.88
CA PRO A 43 13.06 5.20 7.28
C PRO A 43 12.16 3.98 7.51
N LEU A 44 10.95 4.22 7.99
CA LEU A 44 9.93 3.19 8.20
C LEU A 44 8.83 3.22 7.13
N GLY A 45 8.63 4.35 6.45
CA GLY A 45 7.68 4.50 5.33
C GLY A 45 6.65 5.62 5.52
N LEU A 46 5.70 5.73 4.59
CA LEU A 46 4.58 6.67 4.67
C LEU A 46 3.62 6.25 5.79
N LEU A 47 3.41 7.11 6.79
CA LEU A 47 2.50 6.87 7.91
C LEU A 47 1.06 7.22 7.54
N VAL A 48 0.16 6.25 7.74
CA VAL A 48 -1.28 6.38 7.55
C VAL A 48 -2.01 5.93 8.82
N GLU A 49 -2.84 6.80 9.39
CA GLU A 49 -3.55 6.60 10.65
C GLU A 49 -5.02 7.08 10.59
N LEU A 50 -5.91 6.46 11.37
CA LEU A 50 -7.36 6.78 11.40
C LEU A 50 -7.71 8.13 12.08
N GLY A 51 -6.75 8.77 12.75
CA GLY A 51 -7.01 9.97 13.55
C GLY A 51 -7.75 9.66 14.87
N PRO A 52 -7.87 10.62 15.80
CA PRO A 52 -8.52 10.40 17.09
C PRO A 52 -10.05 10.42 17.02
N ALA A 53 -10.63 10.95 15.94
CA ALA A 53 -12.07 11.02 15.70
C ALA A 53 -12.42 10.71 14.25
N LEU A 54 -13.69 10.40 14.00
CA LEU A 54 -14.21 10.14 12.67
C LEU A 54 -13.91 11.31 11.72
N GLY A 55 -13.40 10.99 10.52
CA GLY A 55 -13.08 11.99 9.50
C GLY A 55 -11.76 12.74 9.73
N GLN A 56 -11.04 12.48 10.83
CA GLN A 56 -9.74 13.10 11.12
C GLN A 56 -8.53 12.25 10.70
N GLY A 57 -8.79 11.08 10.13
CA GLY A 57 -7.76 10.20 9.60
C GLY A 57 -7.08 10.72 8.35
N ASP A 58 -5.95 10.10 8.05
CA ASP A 58 -5.23 10.31 6.80
C ASP A 58 -6.07 9.78 5.64
N ARG A 59 -6.13 10.57 4.57
CA ARG A 59 -6.71 10.18 3.30
C ARG A 59 -5.61 10.21 2.27
N VAL A 60 -5.26 9.03 1.78
CA VAL A 60 -4.22 8.87 0.75
C VAL A 60 -4.84 8.21 -0.47
N ARG A 61 -4.60 8.81 -1.63
CA ARG A 61 -5.11 8.34 -2.92
C ARG A 61 -4.01 8.42 -3.96
N LEU A 62 -4.03 7.52 -4.92
CA LEU A 62 -3.18 7.61 -6.10
C LEU A 62 -3.44 8.95 -6.81
N ALA A 63 -2.39 9.67 -7.18
CA ALA A 63 -2.54 11.01 -7.78
C ALA A 63 -3.01 10.96 -9.23
N ALA A 64 -2.58 9.91 -9.96
CA ALA A 64 -2.99 9.65 -11.32
C ALA A 64 -3.22 8.15 -11.51
N PRO A 65 -4.26 7.72 -12.24
CA PRO A 65 -4.55 6.31 -12.43
C PRO A 65 -3.38 5.57 -13.09
N VAL A 66 -3.23 4.29 -12.76
CA VAL A 66 -2.34 3.39 -13.50
C VAL A 66 -2.88 3.26 -14.93
N THR A 67 -2.11 3.75 -15.90
CA THR A 67 -2.51 3.82 -17.31
C THR A 67 -2.36 2.50 -18.06
N GLN A 68 -1.56 1.57 -17.53
CA GLN A 68 -1.33 0.29 -18.15
C GLN A 68 -2.57 -0.61 -18.02
N PRO A 69 -3.19 -1.03 -19.14
CA PRO A 69 -4.36 -1.90 -19.11
C PRO A 69 -3.97 -3.36 -18.87
N GLY A 70 -4.94 -4.15 -18.40
CA GLY A 70 -4.85 -5.61 -18.32
C GLY A 70 -4.56 -6.15 -16.92
N PRO A 71 -4.30 -7.47 -16.81
CA PRO A 71 -3.91 -8.11 -15.56
C PRO A 71 -2.65 -7.48 -14.98
N MET A 72 -2.64 -7.23 -13.67
CA MET A 72 -1.53 -6.64 -12.94
C MET A 72 -1.30 -7.35 -11.61
N THR A 73 -0.08 -7.26 -11.08
CA THR A 73 0.29 -7.68 -9.73
C THR A 73 0.70 -6.46 -8.92
N VAL A 74 -0.11 -6.10 -7.92
CA VAL A 74 0.22 -5.04 -6.96
C VAL A 74 1.00 -5.63 -5.80
N LEU A 75 2.20 -5.12 -5.58
CA LEU A 75 3.03 -5.42 -4.41
C LEU A 75 2.75 -4.38 -3.33
N HIS A 76 2.45 -4.82 -2.11
CA HIS A 76 2.21 -3.94 -0.96
C HIS A 76 2.99 -4.42 0.26
N ALA A 77 3.95 -3.59 0.71
CA ALA A 77 4.70 -3.80 1.94
C ALA A 77 4.31 -2.72 2.95
N VAL A 78 3.87 -3.15 4.13
CA VAL A 78 3.40 -2.27 5.19
C VAL A 78 3.85 -2.79 6.55
N LEU A 79 4.47 -1.91 7.33
CA LEU A 79 4.90 -2.19 8.69
C LEU A 79 3.74 -1.92 9.66
N ARG A 80 3.36 -2.94 10.44
CA ARG A 80 2.33 -2.90 11.49
C ARG A 80 2.80 -3.68 12.70
N GLY A 81 2.64 -3.11 13.90
CA GLY A 81 3.01 -3.81 15.15
C GLY A 81 4.46 -4.32 15.17
N GLY A 82 5.39 -3.65 14.46
CA GLY A 82 6.79 -4.07 14.36
C GLY A 82 7.12 -5.11 13.28
N ALA A 83 6.13 -5.64 12.56
CA ALA A 83 6.34 -6.61 11.48
C ALA A 83 5.95 -6.05 10.11
N VAL A 84 6.75 -6.36 9.07
CA VAL A 84 6.44 -6.00 7.69
C VAL A 84 5.58 -7.09 7.05
N ASP A 85 4.33 -6.77 6.73
CA ASP A 85 3.45 -7.61 5.90
C ASP A 85 3.71 -7.30 4.42
N ARG A 86 4.26 -8.28 3.69
CA ARG A 86 4.52 -8.20 2.24
C ARG A 86 3.54 -9.06 1.47
N ARG A 87 2.70 -8.41 0.65
CA ARG A 87 1.67 -9.07 -0.14
C ARG A 87 1.80 -8.78 -1.63
N ALA A 88 1.56 -9.79 -2.45
CA ALA A 88 1.30 -9.67 -3.88
C ALA A 88 -0.21 -9.84 -4.11
N ILE A 89 -0.83 -8.92 -4.82
CA ILE A 89 -2.27 -8.88 -5.07
C ILE A 89 -2.47 -8.84 -6.57
N TYR A 90 -3.05 -9.89 -7.14
CA TYR A 90 -3.45 -9.87 -8.54
C TYR A 90 -4.76 -9.09 -8.70
N THR A 91 -4.81 -8.25 -9.73
CA THR A 91 -5.95 -7.38 -10.00
C THR A 91 -6.05 -7.05 -11.49
N ARG A 92 -7.24 -6.69 -11.94
CA ARG A 92 -7.47 -6.07 -13.25
C ARG A 92 -7.66 -4.56 -13.15
N ASP A 93 -7.73 -4.03 -11.94
CA ASP A 93 -7.83 -2.61 -11.63
C ASP A 93 -6.74 -2.23 -10.61
N ALA A 94 -5.55 -1.95 -11.14
CA ALA A 94 -4.40 -1.61 -10.33
C ALA A 94 -4.60 -0.31 -9.54
N SER A 95 -5.30 0.67 -10.12
CA SER A 95 -5.60 1.95 -9.47
C SER A 95 -6.44 1.74 -8.21
N ALA A 96 -7.59 1.08 -8.34
CA ALA A 96 -8.46 0.80 -7.20
C ALA A 96 -7.77 -0.06 -6.14
N THR A 97 -6.94 -1.01 -6.58
CA THR A 97 -6.18 -1.89 -5.67
C THR A 97 -5.12 -1.10 -4.88
N ILE A 98 -4.40 -0.19 -5.54
CA ILE A 98 -3.44 0.70 -4.88
C ILE A 98 -4.16 1.63 -3.90
N ASP A 99 -5.29 2.23 -4.28
CA ASP A 99 -6.07 3.07 -3.37
C ASP A 99 -6.55 2.31 -2.12
N ARG A 100 -6.98 1.06 -2.29
CA ARG A 100 -7.32 0.18 -1.16
C ARG A 100 -6.09 -0.15 -0.30
N CYS A 101 -4.91 -0.30 -0.90
CA CYS A 101 -3.68 -0.48 -0.14
C CYS A 101 -3.31 0.77 0.65
N LEU A 102 -3.36 1.94 0.02
CA LEU A 102 -3.07 3.26 0.61
C LEU A 102 -4.05 3.64 1.73
N ALA A 103 -5.28 3.14 1.70
CA ALA A 103 -6.29 3.39 2.73
C ALA A 103 -6.05 2.60 4.03
N GLN A 104 -5.12 1.64 4.06
CA GLN A 104 -4.87 0.83 5.24
C GLN A 104 -3.97 1.58 6.22
N THR A 105 -4.18 1.39 7.53
CA THR A 105 -3.28 1.96 8.53
C THR A 105 -1.93 1.25 8.56
N GLY A 106 -0.88 2.00 8.87
CA GLY A 106 0.48 1.48 9.05
C GLY A 106 1.52 2.40 8.43
N ARG A 107 2.74 1.86 8.28
CA ARG A 107 3.82 2.56 7.57
C ARG A 107 4.09 1.86 6.25
N HIS A 108 3.69 2.49 5.16
CA HIS A 108 3.77 1.94 3.81
C HIS A 108 5.20 2.08 3.30
N GLN A 109 5.87 0.96 3.11
CA GLN A 109 7.26 0.92 2.66
C GLN A 109 7.35 0.82 1.13
N VAL A 110 6.48 0.00 0.55
CA VAL A 110 6.46 -0.24 -0.90
C VAL A 110 5.03 -0.42 -1.37
N ILE A 111 4.67 0.31 -2.42
CA ILE A 111 3.52 0.02 -3.27
C ILE A 111 4.02 0.06 -4.72
N ALA A 112 3.78 -1.00 -5.48
CA ALA A 112 4.16 -1.06 -6.89
C ALA A 112 3.14 -1.89 -7.66
N ALA A 113 2.90 -1.54 -8.92
CA ALA A 113 2.13 -2.37 -9.85
C ALA A 113 3.08 -2.95 -10.90
N LEU A 114 3.00 -4.26 -11.11
CA LEU A 114 3.75 -4.98 -12.14
C LEU A 114 2.78 -5.47 -13.22
N PRO A 115 3.18 -5.41 -14.50
CA PRO A 115 2.42 -6.01 -15.59
C PRO A 115 2.20 -7.52 -15.40
N GLY A 116 0.99 -7.99 -15.66
CA GLY A 116 0.62 -9.39 -15.62
C GLY A 116 0.39 -9.95 -14.21
N PHE A 117 -0.13 -11.18 -14.14
CA PHE A 117 -0.11 -11.98 -12.93
C PHE A 117 1.24 -12.67 -12.83
N VAL A 118 2.13 -12.13 -11.99
CA VAL A 118 3.50 -12.64 -11.87
C VAL A 118 3.46 -14.07 -11.32
N GLN A 119 4.04 -15.02 -12.03
CA GLN A 119 3.97 -16.45 -11.71
C GLN A 119 4.35 -16.72 -10.24
N PRO A 120 3.46 -17.36 -9.44
CA PRO A 120 3.78 -17.72 -8.08
C PRO A 120 4.63 -19.00 -8.02
N ARG A 121 5.40 -19.14 -6.95
CA ARG A 121 6.09 -20.36 -6.51
C ARG A 121 5.76 -20.53 -5.03
N GLU A 122 5.15 -21.67 -4.68
CA GLU A 122 4.81 -22.01 -3.28
C GLU A 122 3.99 -20.90 -2.59
N GLY A 123 2.95 -20.39 -3.25
CA GLY A 123 2.09 -19.32 -2.72
C GLY A 123 2.78 -17.96 -2.59
N ARG A 124 3.95 -17.76 -3.22
CA ARG A 124 4.72 -16.51 -3.16
C ARG A 124 5.15 -16.04 -4.54
N VAL A 125 5.34 -14.74 -4.68
CA VAL A 125 5.90 -14.11 -5.87
C VAL A 125 7.28 -13.55 -5.54
N ARG A 126 8.28 -13.77 -6.40
CA ARG A 126 9.59 -13.11 -6.26
C ARG A 126 9.63 -11.86 -7.14
N ALA A 127 9.82 -10.70 -6.52
CA ALA A 127 9.89 -9.43 -7.21
C ALA A 127 10.74 -8.41 -6.45
N LYS A 128 11.51 -7.60 -7.17
CA LYS A 128 12.44 -6.60 -6.60
C LYS A 128 13.39 -7.21 -5.55
N GLY A 129 13.90 -8.42 -5.81
CA GLY A 129 14.81 -9.14 -4.90
C GLY A 129 14.14 -9.86 -3.72
N GLU A 130 12.87 -9.56 -3.44
CA GLU A 130 12.14 -10.00 -2.24
C GLU A 130 11.06 -11.06 -2.55
N TRP A 131 10.64 -11.79 -1.51
CA TRP A 131 9.50 -12.69 -1.55
C TRP A 131 8.23 -12.02 -1.02
N TRP A 132 7.14 -12.14 -1.77
CA TRP A 132 5.85 -11.55 -1.48
C TRP A 132 4.82 -12.65 -1.34
N ARG A 133 4.07 -12.67 -0.23
CA ARG A 133 3.01 -13.65 -0.05
C ARG A 133 1.87 -13.33 -1.01
N LEU A 134 1.44 -14.29 -1.81
CA LEU A 134 0.26 -14.10 -2.66
C LEU A 134 -0.96 -13.96 -1.75
N ALA A 135 -1.72 -12.87 -1.92
CA ALA A 135 -2.96 -12.68 -1.19
C ALA A 135 -3.98 -13.73 -1.65
N SER A 136 -4.63 -14.39 -0.70
CA SER A 136 -5.62 -15.45 -0.93
C SER A 136 -6.91 -14.98 -1.62
N VAL A 137 -7.03 -13.69 -1.92
CA VAL A 137 -8.23 -13.12 -2.54
C VAL A 137 -7.81 -12.25 -3.72
N LEU A 138 -8.21 -12.68 -4.91
CA LEU A 138 -8.23 -11.86 -6.10
C LEU A 138 -9.47 -10.96 -6.00
N VAL A 139 -9.36 -9.66 -6.22
CA VAL A 139 -10.52 -8.74 -6.21
C VAL A 139 -10.62 -8.00 -7.54
N ASP A 140 -11.81 -7.89 -8.10
CA ASP A 140 -12.06 -7.02 -9.26
C ASP A 140 -12.21 -5.55 -8.83
N GLY A 141 -12.40 -4.67 -9.81
CA GLY A 141 -12.62 -3.24 -9.57
C GLY A 141 -13.83 -2.95 -8.67
N ALA A 142 -14.87 -3.81 -8.71
CA ALA A 142 -16.05 -3.71 -7.85
C ALA A 142 -15.82 -4.29 -6.44
N GLY A 143 -14.68 -4.95 -6.19
CA GLY A 143 -14.36 -5.59 -4.92
C GLY A 143 -14.92 -7.01 -4.78
N ALA A 144 -15.45 -7.59 -5.86
CA ALA A 144 -15.86 -8.98 -5.89
C ALA A 144 -14.65 -9.90 -6.06
N ALA A 145 -14.70 -11.08 -5.45
CA ALA A 145 -13.60 -12.04 -5.56
C ALA A 145 -13.48 -12.55 -7.02
N ILE A 146 -12.31 -12.40 -7.65
CA ILE A 146 -12.06 -12.99 -8.97
C ILE A 146 -11.82 -14.49 -8.74
N GLY A 147 -12.78 -15.32 -9.14
CA GLY A 147 -12.53 -16.75 -9.29
C GLY A 147 -11.77 -17.03 -10.58
N VAL A 148 -10.99 -18.10 -10.60
CA VAL A 148 -10.77 -18.83 -11.86
C VAL A 148 -12.15 -19.32 -12.30
N GLY A 149 -12.58 -18.97 -13.51
CA GLY A 149 -13.94 -19.23 -13.99
C GLY A 149 -14.46 -20.62 -13.58
N GLY A 150 -15.68 -20.67 -13.04
CA GLY A 150 -16.27 -21.87 -12.44
C GLY A 150 -16.78 -21.70 -11.00
N GLY A 151 -16.84 -20.49 -10.46
CA GLY A 151 -17.42 -20.24 -9.13
C GLY A 151 -16.52 -20.66 -7.95
N ARG A 152 -15.25 -21.00 -8.20
CA ARG A 152 -14.25 -21.23 -7.15
C ARG A 152 -13.40 -19.97 -6.96
N ALA A 153 -13.48 -19.39 -5.76
CA ALA A 153 -12.48 -18.45 -5.30
C ALA A 153 -11.11 -19.14 -5.36
N LEU A 154 -10.08 -18.40 -5.79
CA LEU A 154 -8.71 -18.90 -5.81
C LEU A 154 -8.17 -18.88 -4.37
N ILE A 155 -8.68 -19.81 -3.56
CA ILE A 155 -8.17 -20.11 -2.22
C ILE A 155 -7.25 -21.32 -2.40
N GLU A 156 -5.95 -21.16 -2.18
CA GLU A 156 -5.08 -22.29 -1.89
C GLU A 156 -4.61 -22.20 -0.44
N GLY A 157 -4.53 -23.39 0.19
CA GLY A 157 -4.33 -23.63 1.61
C GLY A 157 -2.95 -23.30 2.17
#